data_AF-A0A1S6FIV3-F1
#
_entry.id   AF-A0A1S6FIV3-F1
#
_cell.length_a   1.000
_cell.length_b   1.000
_cell.length_c   1.000
_cell.angle_alpha   90.00
_cell.angle_beta   90.00
_cell.angle_gamma   90.00
#
_symmetry.space_group_name_H-M   'P 1'
#
loop_
_entity.id
_entity.type
_entity.pdbx_description
1 polymer ?
#
loop_
_entity_poly.entity_id
_entity_poly.type
_entity_poly.pdbx_seq_one_letter_code
_entity_poly.pdbx_strand_id
1 'polypeptide(L)'
;MPGIDPLLVLILREAAIRSTLVARLAMGGADTCTAQYFDEKRPASARGAAAVLVTDQEAVDGHPGGTAALLRDPQWRMVIVLAPAAAPGGGDPRLIHLARGDAAVGLTRLLAEWRSAAELA
;
A
#
# COMPACT_ATOMS: atom_id res chain seq x y z
N MET A 1 0.48 9.93 20.95
CA MET A 1 1.56 10.44 20.08
C MET A 1 1.09 10.35 18.64
N PRO A 2 1.27 11.38 17.80
CA PRO A 2 0.95 11.26 16.39
C PRO A 2 1.90 10.24 15.71
N GLY A 3 1.32 9.27 15.01
CA GLY A 3 1.93 8.62 13.84
C GLY A 3 2.87 7.44 14.05
N ILE A 4 2.45 6.37 14.74
CA ILE A 4 3.11 5.06 14.62
C ILE A 4 2.68 4.35 13.33
N ASP A 5 1.51 4.71 12.81
CA ASP A 5 0.96 4.11 11.60
C ASP A 5 1.70 4.58 10.35
N PRO A 6 2.17 3.65 9.49
CA PRO A 6 2.78 4.02 8.23
C PRO A 6 1.73 4.69 7.34
N LEU A 7 2.17 5.66 6.53
CA LEU A 7 1.32 6.26 5.51
C LEU A 7 1.04 5.22 4.41
N LEU A 8 -0.23 4.91 4.19
CA LEU A 8 -0.68 4.07 3.08
C LEU A 8 -1.01 4.96 1.89
N VAL A 9 -0.32 4.78 0.78
CA VAL A 9 -0.60 5.47 -0.48
C VAL A 9 -1.34 4.52 -1.42
N LEU A 10 -2.59 4.85 -1.74
CA LEU A 10 -3.44 4.05 -2.61
C LEU A 10 -3.42 4.59 -4.03
N ILE A 11 -2.86 3.81 -4.96
CA ILE A 11 -2.81 4.08 -6.40
C ILE A 11 -3.52 2.94 -7.12
N LEU A 12 -4.83 3.11 -7.27
CA LEU A 12 -5.73 2.10 -7.84
C LEU A 12 -6.44 2.67 -9.06
N ARG A 13 -6.50 1.92 -10.16
CA ARG A 13 -7.25 2.26 -11.38
C ARG A 13 -8.75 2.32 -11.07
N GLU A 14 -9.25 1.37 -10.31
CA GLU A 14 -10.68 1.24 -10.03
C GLU A 14 -11.13 2.18 -8.89
N ALA A 15 -11.89 3.22 -9.24
CA ALA A 15 -12.32 4.25 -8.29
C ALA A 15 -13.24 3.73 -7.17
N ALA A 16 -14.05 2.72 -7.45
CA ALA A 16 -14.95 2.10 -6.47
C ALA A 16 -14.14 1.41 -5.37
N ILE A 17 -13.18 0.55 -5.76
CA ILE A 17 -12.29 -0.15 -4.82
C ILE A 17 -11.48 0.85 -3.99
N ARG A 18 -10.93 1.87 -4.64
CA ARG A 18 -10.17 2.93 -3.95
C ARG A 18 -11.01 3.59 -2.86
N SER A 19 -12.23 3.99 -3.17
CA SER A 19 -13.14 4.62 -2.21
C SER A 19 -13.48 3.71 -1.04
N THR A 20 -13.80 2.43 -1.32
CA THR A 20 -14.12 1.44 -0.29
C THR A 20 -12.93 1.17 0.63
N LEU A 21 -11.73 1.02 0.07
CA LEU A 21 -10.52 0.77 0.84
C LEU A 21 -10.16 1.97 1.71
N VAL A 22 -10.16 3.18 1.17
CA VAL A 22 -9.92 4.41 1.95
C VAL A 22 -10.90 4.50 3.11
N ALA A 23 -12.21 4.35 2.86
CA ALA A 23 -13.21 4.42 3.91
C ALA A 23 -12.98 3.38 5.02
N ARG A 24 -12.68 2.13 4.63
CA ARG A 24 -12.47 1.04 5.58
C ARG A 24 -11.19 1.17 6.39
N LEU A 25 -10.11 1.62 5.76
CA LEU A 25 -8.83 1.88 6.41
C LEU A 25 -8.92 3.09 7.34
N ALA A 26 -9.60 4.16 6.91
CA ALA A 26 -9.85 5.34 7.74
C ALA A 26 -10.68 5.00 8.99
N MET A 27 -11.71 4.14 8.86
CA MET A 27 -12.45 3.62 10.03
C MET A 27 -11.56 2.81 10.99
N GLY A 28 -10.52 2.16 10.48
CA GLY A 28 -9.49 1.49 11.27
C GLY A 28 -8.42 2.44 11.85
N GLY A 29 -8.56 3.75 11.62
CA GLY A 29 -7.62 4.79 12.05
C GLY A 29 -6.31 4.82 11.27
N ALA A 30 -6.25 4.20 10.08
CA ALA A 30 -5.06 4.21 9.26
C ALA A 30 -4.86 5.56 8.58
N ASP A 31 -3.61 5.99 8.44
CA ASP A 31 -3.27 7.17 7.66
C ASP A 31 -3.20 6.80 6.17
N THR A 32 -4.21 7.22 5.41
CA THR A 32 -4.32 6.89 3.99
C THR A 32 -4.28 8.13 3.12
N CYS A 33 -3.53 8.07 2.03
CA CYS A 33 -3.49 9.06 0.97
C CYS A 33 -3.84 8.37 -0.36
N THR A 34 -4.62 9.03 -1.22
CA THR A 34 -4.88 8.55 -2.58
C THR A 34 -4.08 9.35 -3.58
N ALA A 35 -3.45 8.69 -4.54
CA ALA A 35 -2.78 9.31 -5.68
C ALA A 35 -3.26 8.66 -6.97
N GLN A 36 -3.19 9.39 -8.09
CA GLN A 36 -3.56 8.86 -9.40
C GLN A 36 -2.35 8.28 -10.15
N TYR A 37 -1.16 8.82 -9.89
CA TYR A 37 0.09 8.40 -10.53
C TYR A 37 1.20 8.12 -9.51
N PHE A 38 2.08 7.17 -9.83
CA PHE A 38 3.23 6.80 -8.98
C PHE A 38 4.25 7.93 -8.81
N ASP A 39 4.33 8.85 -9.77
CA ASP A 39 5.28 9.97 -9.79
C ASP A 39 4.76 11.23 -9.07
N GLU A 40 3.57 11.18 -8.48
CA GLU A 40 3.05 12.29 -7.68
C GLU A 40 3.94 12.48 -6.43
N LYS A 41 4.81 13.48 -6.51
CA LYS A 41 5.92 13.82 -5.59
C LYS A 41 5.58 14.01 -4.09
N ARG A 42 4.38 13.69 -3.60
CA ARG A 42 3.81 14.37 -2.43
C ARG A 42 3.42 13.59 -1.17
N PRO A 43 3.26 12.26 -1.09
CA PRO A 43 2.85 11.68 0.19
C PRO A 43 4.01 11.33 1.14
N ALA A 44 4.97 10.53 0.68
CA ALA A 44 6.00 9.91 1.55
C ALA A 44 7.13 10.88 1.94
N SER A 45 7.61 11.64 0.96
CA SER A 45 8.69 12.62 1.12
C SER A 45 8.32 13.78 2.06
N ALA A 46 7.05 14.19 2.07
CA ALA A 46 6.55 15.30 2.89
C ALA A 46 6.55 15.01 4.40
N ARG A 47 6.55 13.73 4.79
CA ARG A 47 6.59 13.31 6.19
C ARG A 47 7.94 12.71 6.63
N GLY A 48 8.94 12.69 5.75
CA GLY A 48 10.28 12.18 6.07
C GLY A 48 10.35 10.68 6.34
N ALA A 49 9.32 9.90 6.00
CA ALA A 49 9.25 8.47 6.22
C ALA A 49 8.79 7.73 4.96
N ALA A 50 9.44 6.60 4.66
CA ALA A 50 9.06 5.75 3.53
C ALA A 50 7.65 5.17 3.74
N ALA A 51 6.80 5.30 2.71
CA ALA A 51 5.38 4.94 2.77
C ALA A 51 5.13 3.50 2.29
N VAL A 52 3.93 2.99 2.56
CA VAL A 52 3.45 1.72 2.02
C VAL A 52 2.60 2.01 0.80
N LEU A 53 2.99 1.50 -0.35
CA LEU A 53 2.21 1.59 -1.59
C LEU A 53 1.18 0.47 -1.64
N VAL A 54 -0.08 0.81 -1.90
CA VAL A 54 -1.15 -0.13 -2.20
C VAL A 54 -1.63 0.16 -3.62
N THR A 55 -1.47 -0.80 -4.52
CA THR A 55 -1.78 -0.63 -5.94
C THR A 55 -2.44 -1.87 -6.51
N ASP A 56 -3.04 -1.79 -7.69
CA ASP A 56 -3.63 -2.95 -8.37
C ASP A 56 -2.74 -3.40 -9.53
N GLN A 57 -2.93 -4.64 -9.96
CA GLN A 57 -2.14 -5.21 -11.05
C GLN A 57 -2.21 -4.36 -12.33
N GLU A 58 -3.36 -3.76 -12.64
CA GLU A 58 -3.55 -2.94 -13.85
C GLU A 58 -2.73 -1.63 -13.80
N ALA A 59 -2.61 -1.02 -12.63
CA ALA A 59 -1.76 0.14 -12.41
C ALA A 59 -0.27 -0.24 -12.55
N VAL A 60 0.14 -1.39 -11.99
CA VAL A 60 1.51 -1.90 -12.11
C VAL A 60 1.87 -2.24 -13.56
N ASP A 61 1.00 -2.90 -14.29
CA ASP A 61 1.22 -3.28 -15.70
C ASP A 61 1.35 -2.05 -16.60
N GLY A 62 0.73 -0.93 -16.22
CA GLY A 62 0.87 0.36 -16.89
C GLY A 62 2.11 1.18 -16.48
N HIS A 63 2.87 0.75 -15.47
CA HIS A 63 4.04 1.48 -14.98
C HIS A 63 5.33 0.97 -15.64
N PRO A 64 6.17 1.87 -16.21
CA PRO A 64 7.46 1.47 -16.77
C PRO A 64 8.33 0.72 -15.75
N GLY A 65 8.71 -0.52 -16.08
CA GLY A 65 9.51 -1.38 -15.19
C GLY A 65 8.71 -2.10 -14.09
N GLY A 66 7.39 -1.92 -14.05
CA GLY A 66 6.45 -2.67 -13.21
C GLY A 66 6.82 -2.69 -11.73
N THR A 67 6.56 -3.82 -11.07
CA THR A 67 6.83 -3.99 -9.63
C THR A 67 8.31 -3.80 -9.27
N ALA A 68 9.23 -4.20 -10.15
CA ALA A 68 10.67 -4.09 -9.89
C ALA A 68 11.14 -2.62 -9.84
N ALA A 69 10.54 -1.73 -10.63
CA ALA A 69 10.80 -0.29 -10.54
C ALA A 69 10.28 0.28 -9.22
N LEU A 70 9.05 -0.08 -8.82
CA LEU A 70 8.45 0.35 -7.56
C LEU A 70 9.28 -0.11 -6.34
N LEU A 71 9.80 -1.33 -6.33
CA LEU A 71 10.64 -1.84 -5.24
C LEU A 71 12.03 -1.18 -5.13
N ARG A 72 12.51 -0.56 -6.21
CA ARG A 72 13.77 0.21 -6.21
C ARG A 72 13.58 1.65 -5.76
N ASP A 73 12.34 2.13 -5.75
CA ASP A 73 12.05 3.49 -5.36
C ASP A 73 12.14 3.64 -3.83
N PRO A 74 13.06 4.49 -3.32
CA PRO A 74 13.24 4.68 -1.88
C PRO A 74 12.02 5.31 -1.19
N GLN A 75 11.08 5.88 -1.94
CA GLN A 75 9.86 6.43 -1.35
C GLN A 75 8.95 5.32 -0.78
N TRP A 76 9.08 4.09 -1.30
CA TRP A 76 8.28 2.94 -0.88
C TRP A 76 9.07 2.01 0.05
N ARG A 77 8.59 1.89 1.29
CA ARG A 77 9.08 0.87 2.24
C ARG A 77 8.58 -0.51 1.86
N MET A 78 7.35 -0.58 1.35
CA MET A 78 6.64 -1.80 1.03
C MET A 78 5.66 -1.54 -0.11
N VAL A 79 5.48 -2.54 -0.97
CA VAL A 79 4.58 -2.51 -2.11
C VAL A 79 3.58 -3.65 -1.97
N ILE A 80 2.29 -3.29 -1.93
CA ILE A 80 1.17 -4.21 -1.84
C ILE A 80 0.43 -4.16 -3.17
N VAL A 81 0.38 -5.29 -3.89
CA VAL A 81 -0.28 -5.42 -5.18
C VAL A 81 -1.58 -6.20 -5.02
N LEU A 82 -2.69 -5.57 -5.40
CA LEU A 82 -4.03 -6.15 -5.46
C LEU A 82 -4.20 -6.84 -6.81
N ALA A 83 -4.11 -8.17 -6.79
CA ALA A 83 -4.28 -9.00 -7.96
C ALA A 83 -5.64 -9.72 -7.91
N PRO A 84 -6.22 -10.13 -9.06
CA PRO A 84 -7.48 -10.88 -9.09
C PRO A 84 -7.39 -12.21 -8.31
N ALA A 85 -6.21 -12.81 -8.24
CA ALA A 85 -5.89 -13.92 -7.35
C ALA A 85 -4.58 -13.63 -6.61
N ALA A 86 -4.43 -14.14 -5.38
CA ALA A 86 -3.17 -14.05 -4.65
C ALA A 86 -2.08 -14.79 -5.43
N ALA A 87 -1.08 -14.06 -5.93
CA ALA A 87 0.07 -14.67 -6.58
C ALA A 87 1.01 -15.27 -5.50
N PRO A 88 1.71 -16.38 -5.79
CA PRO A 88 2.77 -16.86 -4.91
C PRO A 88 3.79 -15.73 -4.73
N GLY A 89 4.04 -15.35 -3.47
CA GLY A 89 4.81 -14.16 -3.11
C GLY A 89 6.10 -14.06 -3.92
N GLY A 90 6.26 -12.95 -4.65
CA GLY A 90 7.52 -12.62 -5.29
C GLY A 90 8.62 -12.58 -4.23
N GLY A 91 9.83 -13.04 -4.57
CA GLY A 91 10.92 -13.27 -3.61
C GLY A 91 11.46 -12.05 -2.84
N ASP A 92 10.83 -10.88 -2.93
CA ASP A 92 11.19 -9.68 -2.15
C ASP A 92 10.26 -9.57 -0.92
N PRO A 93 10.79 -9.53 0.32
CA PRO A 93 9.98 -9.40 1.54
C PRO A 93 9.20 -8.08 1.63
N ARG A 94 9.52 -7.09 0.79
CA ARG A 94 8.79 -5.82 0.69
C ARG A 94 7.62 -5.89 -0.31
N LEU A 95 7.41 -7.02 -0.98
CA LEU A 95 6.33 -7.22 -1.92
C LEU A 95 5.26 -8.16 -1.34
N ILE A 96 4.04 -7.65 -1.19
CA ILE A 96 2.89 -8.43 -0.74
C ILE A 96 1.85 -8.46 -1.85
N HIS A 97 1.37 -9.65 -2.19
CA HIS A 97 0.23 -9.81 -3.08
C HIS A 97 -1.02 -10.12 -2.26
N LEU A 98 -2.08 -9.34 -2.46
CA LEU A 98 -3.39 -9.60 -1.88
C LEU A 98 -4.39 -9.86 -3.01
N ALA A 99 -5.29 -10.81 -2.77
CA ALA A 99 -6.45 -10.95 -3.62
C ALA A 99 -7.32 -9.70 -3.50
N ARG A 100 -7.81 -9.17 -4.62
CA ARG A 100 -8.65 -7.96 -4.67
C ARG A 100 -9.89 -8.08 -3.76
N GLY A 101 -10.50 -9.26 -3.68
CA GLY A 101 -11.64 -9.55 -2.81
C GLY A 101 -11.33 -9.49 -1.32
N ASP A 102 -10.09 -9.82 -0.94
CA ASP A 102 -9.63 -9.84 0.46
C ASP A 102 -8.83 -8.60 0.85
N ALA A 103 -8.65 -7.64 -0.07
CA ALA A 103 -7.78 -6.49 0.10
C ALA A 103 -8.05 -5.72 1.39
N ALA A 104 -9.33 -5.45 1.70
CA ALA A 104 -9.68 -4.72 2.91
C ALA A 104 -9.32 -5.48 4.19
N VAL A 105 -9.63 -6.78 4.24
CA VAL A 105 -9.35 -7.63 5.41
C VAL A 105 -7.84 -7.81 5.57
N GLY A 106 -7.13 -8.09 4.48
CA GLY A 106 -5.68 -8.25 4.46
C GLY A 106 -4.94 -6.99 4.90
N LEU A 107 -5.32 -5.82 4.37
CA LEU A 107 -4.71 -4.55 4.77
C LEU A 107 -4.99 -4.19 6.23
N THR A 108 -6.23 -4.40 6.71
CA THR A 108 -6.55 -4.17 8.14
C THR A 108 -5.73 -5.09 9.05
N ARG A 109 -5.54 -6.35 8.66
CA ARG A 109 -4.71 -7.29 9.42
C ARG A 109 -3.24 -6.89 9.44
N LEU A 110 -2.67 -6.52 8.29
CA LEU A 110 -1.28 -6.05 8.19
C LEU A 110 -1.04 -4.83 9.07
N LEU A 111 -1.97 -3.87 9.05
CA LEU A 111 -1.91 -2.70 9.91
C LEU A 111 -1.94 -3.06 11.40
N ALA A 112 -2.81 -4.00 11.80
CA ALA A 112 -2.85 -4.47 13.18
C ALA A 112 -1.53 -5.13 13.59
N GLU A 113 -0.96 -5.98 12.73
CA GLU A 113 0.34 -6.62 12.97
C GLU A 113 1.48 -5.60 13.12
N TRP A 114 1.51 -4.55 12.29
CA TRP A 114 2.52 -3.48 12.41
C TRP A 114 2.36 -2.66 13.68
N ARG A 115 1.12 -2.35 14.08
CA ARG A 115 0.85 -1.65 15.34
C ARG A 115 1.35 -2.47 16.53
N SER A 116 1.01 -3.75 16.58
CA SER A 116 1.47 -4.65 17.65
C SER A 116 2.99 -4.81 17.66
N ALA A 117 3.64 -4.88 16.50
CA ALA A 117 5.09 -4.93 16.42
C ALA A 117 5.77 -3.63 16.91
N ALA A 118 5.13 -2.48 16.68
CA ALA A 118 5.64 -1.19 17.13
C ALA A 118 5.38 -0.92 18.62
N GLU A 119 4.32 -1.49 19.21
CA GLU A 119 4.07 -1.43 20.66
C GLU A 119 5.07 -2.25 21.48
N LEU A 120 5.73 -3.22 20.86
CA LEU A 120 6.73 -4.11 21.48
C LEU A 120 8.18 -3.66 21.25
N ALA A 121 8.41 -2.59 20.49
CA ALA A 121 9.73 -2.07 20.11
C ALA A 121 10.09 -0.80 20.88
#